data_AF-A0ABC9WQM7-F1
#
_entry.id   AF-A0ABC9WQM7-F1
#
_cell.length_a   1.000
_cell.length_b   1.000
_cell.length_c   1.000
_cell.angle_alpha   90.00
_cell.angle_beta   90.00
_cell.angle_gamma   90.00
#
_symmetry.space_group_name_H-M   'P 1'
#
loop_
_entity.id
_entity.type
_entity.pdbx_description
1 polymer ?
#
loop_
_entity_poly.entity_id
_entity_poly.type
_entity_poly.pdbx_seq_one_letter_code
_entity_poly.pdbx_strand_id
1 'polypeptide(L)'
;MQKLHCTQIDKIVAQYDKEKVSYEKMLEKAVKKKGGSNCLELKKETEIKIQTLTSDHKSKVKEIVAQHTKEWSEMINTHSAEEQEIRDLHLNQQCELLKKLLINAHEQQTQQLKFSHDRESKEMRANQAKISMENSKAISQDKSIKNKAERERRVRELNSSNTKKFLEERKRLAMKQSKEMDQLKKVQLEHLEVLEKQNEQLLKSCHAVSQTQGKGDAADGEAGSRDGSQASNSGLKPQQAN
;
A
#
# COMPACT_ATOMS: atom_id res chain seq x y z
N MET A 1 8.30 26.10 -11.11
CA MET A 1 7.06 26.83 -11.45
C MET A 1 6.94 28.15 -10.67
N GLN A 2 6.79 28.14 -9.35
CA GLN A 2 6.49 29.33 -8.54
C GLN A 2 7.38 30.56 -8.82
N LYS A 3 8.72 30.39 -8.89
CA LYS A 3 9.65 31.49 -9.23
C LYS A 3 9.35 32.13 -10.59
N LEU A 4 8.96 31.34 -11.59
CA LEU A 4 8.60 31.82 -12.92
C LEU A 4 7.29 32.60 -12.88
N HIS A 5 6.28 32.08 -12.17
CA HIS A 5 4.98 32.74 -11.98
C HIS A 5 5.13 34.10 -11.31
N CYS A 6 5.87 34.18 -10.19
CA CYS A 6 6.16 35.46 -9.53
C CYS A 6 6.85 36.45 -10.48
N THR A 7 7.90 36.00 -11.18
CA THR A 7 8.64 36.85 -12.13
C THR A 7 7.76 37.37 -13.26
N GLN A 8 6.79 36.58 -13.75
CA GLN A 8 5.86 37.01 -14.80
C GLN A 8 4.91 38.11 -14.30
N ILE A 9 4.33 37.95 -13.10
CA ILE A 9 3.47 38.97 -12.48
C ILE A 9 4.26 40.25 -12.22
N ASP A 10 5.45 40.14 -11.62
CA ASP A 10 6.31 41.30 -11.32
C ASP A 10 6.63 42.12 -12.58
N LYS A 11 6.91 41.44 -13.71
CA LYS A 11 7.16 42.10 -14.99
C LYS A 11 5.94 42.84 -15.53
N ILE A 12 4.74 42.24 -15.43
CA ILE A 12 3.49 42.86 -15.90
C ILE A 12 3.14 44.09 -15.06
N VAL A 13 3.30 43.99 -13.74
CA VAL A 13 3.09 45.11 -12.80
C VAL A 13 4.09 46.22 -13.07
N ALA A 14 5.39 45.90 -13.15
CA ALA A 14 6.42 46.89 -13.41
C ALA A 14 6.26 47.61 -14.76
N GLN A 15 5.79 46.91 -15.80
CA GLN A 15 5.53 47.51 -17.10
C GLN A 15 4.33 48.46 -17.06
N TYR A 16 3.24 48.06 -16.42
CA TYR A 16 2.06 48.92 -16.22
C TYR A 16 2.43 50.20 -15.44
N ASP A 17 3.16 50.07 -14.33
CA ASP A 17 3.59 51.21 -13.51
C ASP A 17 4.47 52.17 -14.33
N LYS A 18 5.39 51.63 -15.14
CA LYS A 18 6.26 52.41 -16.02
C LYS A 18 5.46 53.20 -17.07
N GLU A 19 4.47 52.58 -17.72
CA GLU A 19 3.64 53.23 -18.74
C GLU A 19 2.72 54.29 -18.13
N LYS A 20 2.09 53.99 -16.99
CA LYS A 20 1.24 54.94 -16.27
C LYS A 20 2.01 56.20 -15.87
N VAL A 21 3.18 56.04 -15.23
CA VAL A 21 4.06 57.16 -14.85
C VAL A 21 4.51 57.96 -16.07
N SER A 22 4.71 57.30 -17.23
CA SER A 22 5.05 57.98 -18.48
C SER A 22 3.91 58.90 -18.95
N TYR A 23 2.67 58.42 -18.97
CA TYR A 23 1.50 59.22 -19.34
C TYR A 23 1.29 60.41 -18.40
N GLU A 24 1.42 60.19 -17.09
CA GLU A 24 1.32 61.25 -16.07
C GLU A 24 2.39 62.33 -16.26
N LYS A 25 3.65 61.95 -16.47
CA LYS A 25 4.76 62.88 -16.73
C LYS A 25 4.59 63.66 -18.04
N MET A 26 4.08 63.01 -19.10
CA MET A 26 3.82 63.69 -20.38
C MET A 26 2.73 64.75 -20.24
N LEU A 27 1.65 64.43 -19.53
CA LEU A 27 0.58 65.37 -19.24
C LEU A 27 1.10 66.55 -18.41
N GLU A 28 1.85 66.30 -17.34
CA GLU A 28 2.41 67.35 -16.49
C GLU A 28 3.27 68.34 -17.28
N LYS A 29 4.13 67.83 -18.19
CA LYS A 29 4.97 68.67 -19.07
C LYS A 29 4.13 69.48 -20.06
N ALA A 30 3.08 68.89 -20.63
CA ALA A 30 2.23 69.57 -21.61
C ALA A 30 1.35 70.66 -20.98
N VAL A 31 0.83 70.41 -19.77
CA VAL A 31 0.09 71.39 -18.95
C VAL A 31 0.96 72.61 -18.67
N LYS A 32 2.22 72.39 -18.24
CA LYS A 32 3.19 73.47 -17.97
C LYS A 32 3.51 74.33 -19.20
N LYS A 33 3.42 73.78 -20.42
CA LYS A 33 3.75 74.48 -21.68
C LYS A 33 2.59 75.30 -22.29
N LYS A 34 1.33 74.84 -22.20
CA LYS A 34 0.22 75.42 -22.98
C LYS A 34 -0.63 76.50 -22.26
N GLY A 35 -0.42 76.72 -20.96
CA GLY A 35 -1.29 77.60 -20.16
C GLY A 35 -2.69 77.00 -19.94
N GLY A 36 -3.26 77.20 -18.74
CA GLY A 36 -4.38 76.41 -18.23
C GLY A 36 -5.66 76.32 -19.08
N SER A 37 -5.90 77.25 -20.01
CA SER A 37 -7.15 77.34 -20.76
C SER A 37 -7.26 76.42 -21.98
N ASN A 38 -6.13 75.92 -22.53
CA ASN A 38 -6.10 75.02 -23.71
C ASN A 38 -5.76 73.56 -23.37
N CYS A 39 -5.89 73.14 -22.11
CA CYS A 39 -5.38 71.86 -21.61
C CYS A 39 -6.47 70.84 -21.21
N LEU A 40 -7.75 71.24 -21.20
CA LEU A 40 -8.86 70.37 -20.80
C LEU A 40 -8.99 69.12 -21.68
N GLU A 41 -8.91 69.25 -23.00
CA GLU A 41 -8.93 68.10 -23.90
C GLU A 41 -7.74 67.18 -23.69
N LEU A 42 -6.55 67.74 -23.49
CA LEU A 42 -5.32 66.97 -23.30
C LEU A 42 -5.34 66.15 -21.99
N LYS A 43 -5.96 66.71 -20.94
CA LYS A 43 -6.23 66.01 -19.68
C LYS A 43 -7.22 64.87 -19.90
N LYS A 44 -8.36 65.13 -20.55
CA LYS A 44 -9.35 64.09 -20.87
C LYS A 44 -8.78 62.96 -21.72
N GLU A 45 -7.98 63.28 -22.72
CA GLU A 45 -7.34 62.28 -23.59
C GLU A 45 -6.35 61.40 -22.80
N THR A 46 -5.55 62.01 -21.91
CA THR A 46 -4.62 61.24 -21.07
C THR A 46 -5.36 60.37 -20.05
N GLU A 47 -6.44 60.88 -19.46
CA GLU A 47 -7.30 60.12 -18.55
C GLU A 47 -7.88 58.88 -19.24
N ILE A 48 -8.40 59.03 -20.47
CA ILE A 48 -8.90 57.90 -21.27
C ILE A 48 -7.78 56.88 -21.52
N LYS A 49 -6.57 57.33 -21.89
CA LYS A 49 -5.42 56.42 -22.09
C LYS A 49 -5.06 55.65 -20.82
N ILE A 50 -5.05 56.32 -19.67
CA ILE A 50 -4.77 55.68 -18.37
C ILE A 50 -5.89 54.70 -17.99
N GLN A 51 -7.15 55.05 -18.24
CA GLN A 51 -8.29 54.15 -18.00
C GLN A 51 -8.20 52.89 -18.88
N THR A 52 -7.93 53.04 -20.17
CA THR A 52 -7.72 51.90 -21.08
C THR A 52 -6.54 51.05 -20.63
N LEU A 53 -5.38 51.66 -20.33
CA LEU A 53 -4.21 50.95 -19.82
C LEU A 53 -4.51 50.17 -18.53
N THR A 54 -5.29 50.76 -17.61
CA THR A 54 -5.68 50.12 -16.36
C THR A 54 -6.63 48.94 -16.59
N SER A 55 -7.60 49.10 -17.50
CA SER A 55 -8.51 48.04 -17.90
C SER A 55 -7.77 46.86 -18.54
N ASP A 56 -6.85 47.15 -19.46
CA ASP A 56 -6.03 46.15 -20.15
C ASP A 56 -5.12 45.41 -19.17
N HIS A 57 -4.45 46.14 -18.27
CA HIS A 57 -3.63 45.55 -17.21
C HIS A 57 -4.46 44.61 -16.31
N LYS A 58 -5.65 45.06 -15.87
CA LYS A 58 -6.55 44.24 -15.04
C LYS A 58 -6.97 42.95 -15.76
N SER A 59 -7.32 43.06 -17.05
CA SER A 59 -7.65 41.89 -17.87
C SER A 59 -6.46 40.94 -18.00
N LYS A 60 -5.26 41.48 -18.24
CA LYS A 60 -4.04 40.68 -18.39
C LYS A 60 -3.64 39.96 -17.11
N VAL A 61 -3.72 40.64 -15.96
CA VAL A 61 -3.47 40.02 -14.65
C VAL A 61 -4.47 38.91 -14.39
N LYS A 62 -5.76 39.13 -14.67
CA LYS A 62 -6.80 38.10 -14.51
C LYS A 62 -6.52 36.85 -15.37
N GLU A 63 -6.14 37.05 -16.63
CA GLU A 63 -5.78 35.95 -17.54
C GLU A 63 -4.57 35.16 -17.01
N ILE A 64 -3.51 35.85 -16.59
CA ILE A 64 -2.29 35.21 -16.09
C ILE A 64 -2.55 34.48 -14.77
N VAL A 65 -3.32 35.06 -13.84
CA VAL A 65 -3.68 34.39 -12.58
C VAL A 65 -4.51 33.12 -12.86
N ALA A 66 -5.46 33.18 -13.80
CA ALA A 66 -6.23 32.00 -14.20
C ALA A 66 -5.31 30.91 -14.81
N GLN A 67 -4.37 31.32 -15.66
CA GLN A 67 -3.39 30.41 -16.26
C GLN A 67 -2.45 29.79 -15.20
N HIS A 68 -1.94 30.58 -14.26
CA HIS A 68 -1.09 30.11 -13.16
C HIS A 68 -1.83 29.13 -12.26
N THR A 69 -3.10 29.41 -11.95
CA THR A 69 -3.97 28.52 -11.18
C THR A 69 -4.14 27.19 -11.90
N LYS A 70 -4.39 27.22 -13.21
CA LYS A 70 -4.50 26.02 -14.04
C LYS A 70 -3.21 25.20 -14.05
N GLU A 71 -2.08 25.83 -14.34
CA GLU A 71 -0.76 25.17 -14.37
C GLU A 71 -0.42 24.52 -13.02
N TRP A 72 -0.70 25.23 -11.92
CA TRP A 72 -0.51 24.71 -10.57
C TRP A 72 -1.39 23.49 -10.31
N SER A 73 -2.70 23.59 -10.57
CA SER A 73 -3.63 22.48 -10.37
C SER A 73 -3.27 21.26 -11.23
N GLU A 74 -2.89 21.45 -12.50
CA GLU A 74 -2.44 20.37 -13.38
C GLU A 74 -1.18 19.67 -12.86
N MET A 75 -0.21 20.43 -12.35
CA MET A 75 1.00 19.87 -11.75
C MET A 75 0.69 19.10 -10.46
N ILE A 76 -0.12 19.66 -9.55
CA ILE A 76 -0.50 18.98 -8.31
C ILE A 76 -1.30 17.70 -8.60
N ASN A 77 -2.21 17.74 -9.57
CA ASN A 77 -2.97 16.56 -9.98
C ASN A 77 -2.06 15.48 -10.57
N THR A 78 -1.09 15.87 -11.41
CA THR A 78 -0.10 14.95 -11.96
C THR A 78 0.74 14.31 -10.86
N HIS A 79 1.32 15.11 -9.97
CA HIS A 79 2.10 14.58 -8.84
C HIS A 79 1.28 13.66 -7.94
N SER A 80 0.01 14.01 -7.67
CA SER A 80 -0.88 13.18 -6.85
C SER A 80 -1.20 11.85 -7.54
N ALA A 81 -1.37 11.85 -8.86
CA ALA A 81 -1.60 10.64 -9.64
C ALA A 81 -0.36 9.73 -9.67
N GLU A 82 0.83 10.31 -9.90
CA GLU A 82 2.10 9.59 -9.86
C GLU A 82 2.37 8.99 -8.48
N GLU A 83 2.13 9.76 -7.41
CA GLU A 83 2.25 9.28 -6.04
C GLU A 83 1.29 8.10 -5.77
N GLN A 84 0.05 8.20 -6.25
CA GLN A 84 -0.92 7.13 -6.12
C GLN A 84 -0.50 5.86 -6.86
N GLU A 85 -0.02 6.00 -8.09
CA GLU A 85 0.46 4.86 -8.89
C GLU A 85 1.61 4.13 -8.20
N ILE A 86 2.56 4.88 -7.63
CA ILE A 86 3.68 4.32 -6.86
C ILE A 86 3.18 3.60 -5.60
N ARG A 87 2.23 4.19 -4.86
CA ARG A 87 1.62 3.56 -3.68
C ARG A 87 0.93 2.23 -4.04
N ASP A 88 0.16 2.22 -5.13
CA ASP A 88 -0.54 1.02 -5.60
C ASP A 88 0.44 -0.06 -6.08
N LEU A 89 1.51 0.34 -6.79
CA LEU A 89 2.58 -0.56 -7.21
C LEU A 89 3.26 -1.22 -6.00
N HIS A 90 3.65 -0.43 -5.00
CA HIS A 90 4.30 -0.93 -3.79
C HIS A 90 3.38 -1.86 -2.99
N LEU A 91 2.09 -1.54 -2.90
CA LEU A 91 1.13 -2.37 -2.19
C LEU A 91 0.98 -3.73 -2.89
N ASN A 92 0.82 -3.74 -4.21
CA ASN A 92 0.75 -4.98 -5.00
C ASN A 92 2.02 -5.83 -4.84
N GLN A 93 3.21 -5.22 -4.90
CA GLN A 93 4.47 -5.93 -4.70
C GLN A 93 4.56 -6.58 -3.31
N GLN A 94 4.12 -5.88 -2.26
CA GLN A 94 4.09 -6.43 -0.91
C GLN A 94 3.12 -7.61 -0.78
N CYS A 95 1.91 -7.49 -1.34
CA CYS A 95 0.91 -8.57 -1.37
C CYS A 95 1.47 -9.84 -2.04
N GLU A 96 2.08 -9.68 -3.21
CA GLU A 96 2.67 -10.79 -3.97
C GLU A 96 3.86 -11.43 -3.24
N LEU A 97 4.72 -10.60 -2.64
CA LEU A 97 5.87 -11.10 -1.87
C LEU A 97 5.41 -11.92 -0.66
N LEU A 98 4.44 -11.42 0.12
CA LEU A 98 3.89 -12.14 1.27
C LEU A 98 3.25 -13.46 0.84
N LYS A 99 2.47 -13.47 -0.25
CA LYS A 99 1.85 -14.69 -0.79
C LYS A 99 2.91 -15.71 -1.19
N LYS A 100 3.97 -15.27 -1.88
CA LYS A 100 5.08 -16.13 -2.29
C LYS A 100 5.82 -16.74 -1.10
N LEU A 101 6.12 -15.93 -0.07
CA LEU A 101 6.78 -16.41 1.15
C LEU A 101 5.91 -17.44 1.89
N LEU A 102 4.61 -17.18 1.98
CA LEU A 102 3.67 -18.10 2.62
C LEU A 102 3.58 -19.45 1.89
N ILE A 103 3.49 -19.43 0.55
CA ILE A 103 3.49 -20.65 -0.27
C ILE A 103 4.78 -21.44 -0.07
N ASN A 104 5.94 -20.77 -0.04
CA ASN A 104 7.21 -21.44 0.21
C ASN A 104 7.25 -22.11 1.60
N ALA A 105 6.78 -21.41 2.63
CA ALA A 105 6.67 -21.97 3.98
C ALA A 105 5.72 -23.20 4.03
N HIS A 106 4.57 -23.13 3.35
CA HIS A 106 3.63 -24.24 3.23
C HIS A 106 4.25 -25.45 2.52
N GLU A 107 5.04 -25.21 1.47
CA GLU A 107 5.77 -26.28 0.77
C GLU A 107 6.79 -26.96 1.69
N GLN A 108 7.57 -26.17 2.44
CA GLN A 108 8.53 -26.70 3.42
C GLN A 108 7.85 -27.52 4.52
N GLN A 109 6.75 -27.04 5.09
CA GLN A 109 5.96 -27.79 6.09
C GLN A 109 5.44 -29.12 5.54
N THR A 110 4.94 -29.10 4.29
CA THR A 110 4.44 -30.29 3.61
C THR A 110 5.55 -31.31 3.35
N GLN A 111 6.72 -30.86 2.89
CA GLN A 111 7.91 -31.69 2.71
C GLN A 111 8.34 -32.32 4.03
N GLN A 112 8.42 -31.52 5.11
CA GLN A 112 8.80 -32.00 6.44
C GLN A 112 7.83 -33.08 6.96
N LEU A 113 6.52 -32.87 6.79
CA LEU A 113 5.52 -33.85 7.18
C LEU A 113 5.66 -35.16 6.39
N LYS A 114 5.90 -35.09 5.08
CA LYS A 114 6.15 -36.26 4.23
C LYS A 114 7.38 -37.04 4.70
N PHE A 115 8.49 -36.36 5.00
CA PHE A 115 9.68 -37.02 5.55
C PHE A 115 9.40 -37.72 6.89
N SER A 116 8.59 -37.10 7.75
CA SER A 116 8.17 -37.74 9.01
C SER A 116 7.34 -39.00 8.74
N HIS A 117 6.37 -38.93 7.82
CA HIS A 117 5.52 -40.07 7.43
C HIS A 117 6.32 -41.23 6.84
N ASP A 118 7.33 -40.94 6.01
CA ASP A 118 8.23 -41.95 5.46
C ASP A 118 9.06 -42.63 6.56
N ARG A 119 9.56 -41.84 7.52
CA ARG A 119 10.30 -42.35 8.67
C ARG A 119 9.43 -43.25 9.55
N GLU A 120 8.23 -42.80 9.94
CA GLU A 120 7.26 -43.59 10.72
C GLU A 120 6.92 -44.89 10.01
N SER A 121 6.73 -44.86 8.68
CA SER A 121 6.42 -46.03 7.88
C SER A 121 7.57 -47.04 7.84
N LYS A 122 8.81 -46.56 7.76
CA LYS A 122 10.02 -47.40 7.78
C LYS A 122 10.20 -48.04 9.16
N GLU A 123 10.02 -47.26 10.22
CA GLU A 123 10.11 -47.72 11.60
C GLU A 123 9.05 -48.78 11.92
N MET A 124 7.79 -48.56 11.53
CA MET A 124 6.72 -49.54 11.69
C MET A 124 7.07 -50.86 10.99
N ARG A 125 7.58 -50.84 9.75
CA ARG A 125 8.00 -52.07 9.06
C ARG A 125 9.14 -52.79 9.77
N ALA A 126 10.12 -52.04 10.27
CA ALA A 126 11.22 -52.61 11.06
C ALA A 126 10.71 -53.26 12.36
N ASN A 127 9.77 -52.62 13.04
CA ASN A 127 9.14 -53.14 14.24
C ASN A 127 8.32 -54.41 13.95
N GLN A 128 7.58 -54.47 12.84
CA GLN A 128 6.87 -55.68 12.41
C GLN A 128 7.83 -56.85 12.15
N ALA A 129 8.95 -56.60 11.46
CA ALA A 129 9.97 -57.61 11.23
C ALA A 129 10.59 -58.11 12.54
N LYS A 130 10.92 -57.20 13.46
CA LYS A 130 11.46 -57.52 14.79
C LYS A 130 10.51 -58.39 15.60
N ILE A 131 9.23 -58.00 15.70
CA ILE A 131 8.19 -58.77 16.40
C ILE A 131 8.05 -60.17 15.79
N SER A 132 8.04 -60.29 14.46
CA SER A 132 7.94 -61.58 13.77
C SER A 132 9.12 -62.51 14.12
N MET A 133 10.34 -61.97 14.14
CA MET A 133 11.54 -62.72 14.54
C MET A 133 11.50 -63.13 16.02
N GLU A 134 11.13 -62.22 16.92
CA GLU A 134 11.02 -62.48 18.36
C GLU A 134 9.97 -63.55 18.67
N ASN A 135 8.79 -63.46 18.04
CA ASN A 135 7.73 -64.46 18.22
C ASN A 135 8.16 -65.84 17.70
N SER A 136 8.91 -65.89 16.59
CA SER A 136 9.47 -67.15 16.06
C SER A 136 10.51 -67.76 17.00
N LYS A 137 11.35 -66.94 17.62
CA LYS A 137 12.30 -67.37 18.65
C LYS A 137 11.57 -67.88 19.89
N ALA A 138 10.52 -67.20 20.34
CA ALA A 138 9.73 -67.60 21.50
C ALA A 138 9.09 -68.99 21.31
N ILE A 139 8.46 -69.26 20.16
CA ILE A 139 7.93 -70.60 19.84
C ILE A 139 9.03 -71.67 19.83
N SER A 140 10.22 -71.33 19.33
CA SER A 140 11.33 -72.29 19.25
C SER A 140 11.91 -72.63 20.63
N GLN A 141 11.88 -71.69 21.57
CA GLN A 141 12.38 -71.84 22.94
C GLN A 141 11.33 -72.37 23.91
N ASP A 142 10.07 -72.44 23.50
CA ASP A 142 8.96 -72.92 24.31
C ASP A 142 9.08 -74.43 24.57
N LYS A 143 9.49 -74.77 25.80
CA LYS A 143 9.67 -76.15 26.26
C LYS A 143 8.36 -76.91 26.45
N SER A 144 7.22 -76.22 26.45
CA SER A 144 5.90 -76.85 26.60
C SER A 144 5.42 -77.53 25.32
N ILE A 145 5.98 -77.16 24.16
CA ILE A 145 5.65 -77.75 22.85
C ILE A 145 6.39 -79.08 22.69
N LYS A 146 5.63 -80.18 22.72
CA LYS A 146 6.21 -81.53 22.85
C LYS A 146 6.55 -82.19 21.52
N ASN A 147 5.95 -81.74 20.42
CA ASN A 147 6.12 -82.39 19.11
C ASN A 147 6.13 -81.40 17.93
N LYS A 148 6.62 -81.88 16.78
CA LYS A 148 6.77 -81.09 15.55
C LYS A 148 5.44 -80.58 15.00
N ALA A 149 4.40 -81.42 15.01
CA ALA A 149 3.08 -81.07 14.48
C ALA A 149 2.43 -79.93 15.28
N GLU A 150 2.57 -79.94 16.61
CA GLU A 150 2.12 -78.87 17.50
C GLU A 150 2.90 -77.58 17.24
N ARG A 151 4.23 -77.65 17.08
CA ARG A 151 5.06 -76.49 16.73
C ARG A 151 4.61 -75.85 15.42
N GLU A 152 4.44 -76.65 14.36
CA GLU A 152 3.98 -76.16 13.06
C GLU A 152 2.57 -75.56 13.12
N ARG A 153 1.69 -76.13 13.94
CA ARG A 153 0.37 -75.56 14.21
C ARG A 153 0.49 -74.19 14.89
N ARG A 154 1.28 -74.07 15.96
CA ARG A 154 1.50 -72.81 16.69
C ARG A 154 2.12 -71.73 15.79
N VAL A 155 3.08 -72.10 14.94
CA VAL A 155 3.66 -71.17 13.94
C VAL A 155 2.61 -70.66 12.96
N ARG A 156 1.72 -71.53 12.46
CA ARG A 156 0.64 -71.11 11.55
C ARG A 156 -0.36 -70.18 12.21
N GLU A 157 -0.80 -70.51 13.42
CA GLU A 157 -1.72 -69.67 14.21
C GLU A 157 -1.10 -68.30 14.50
N LEU A 158 0.17 -68.28 14.94
CA LEU A 158 0.92 -67.05 15.18
C LEU A 158 1.07 -66.21 13.91
N ASN A 159 1.45 -66.81 12.78
CA ASN A 159 1.63 -66.09 11.52
C ASN A 159 0.32 -65.46 11.03
N SER A 160 -0.80 -66.17 11.16
CA SER A 160 -2.12 -65.64 10.87
C SER A 160 -2.45 -64.43 11.77
N SER A 161 -2.22 -64.56 13.08
CA SER A 161 -2.44 -63.48 14.04
C SER A 161 -1.55 -62.26 13.77
N ASN A 162 -0.26 -62.47 13.51
CA ASN A 162 0.69 -61.40 13.19
C ASN A 162 0.29 -60.68 11.91
N THR A 163 -0.10 -61.42 10.86
CA THR A 163 -0.53 -60.85 9.57
C THR A 163 -1.72 -59.92 9.76
N LYS A 164 -2.74 -60.37 10.52
CA LYS A 164 -3.90 -59.54 10.84
C LYS A 164 -3.50 -58.26 11.58
N LYS A 165 -2.71 -58.39 12.64
CA LYS A 165 -2.22 -57.25 13.45
C LYS A 165 -1.44 -56.25 12.60
N PHE A 166 -0.54 -56.72 11.74
CA PHE A 166 0.29 -55.87 10.89
C PHE A 166 -0.52 -55.13 9.83
N LEU A 167 -1.53 -55.77 9.25
CA LEU A 167 -2.45 -55.11 8.32
C LEU A 167 -3.27 -54.02 9.00
N GLU A 168 -3.81 -54.31 10.19
CA GLU A 168 -4.56 -53.32 10.98
C GLU A 168 -3.67 -52.13 11.38
N GLU A 169 -2.44 -52.38 11.80
CA GLU A 169 -1.47 -51.33 12.13
C GLU A 169 -1.13 -50.45 10.91
N ARG A 170 -0.89 -51.06 9.75
CA ARG A 170 -0.64 -50.33 8.49
C ARG A 170 -1.84 -49.48 8.10
N LYS A 171 -3.06 -50.04 8.20
CA LYS A 171 -4.31 -49.31 7.93
C LYS A 171 -4.46 -48.12 8.87
N ARG A 172 -4.22 -48.33 10.17
CA ARG A 172 -4.28 -47.27 11.19
C ARG A 172 -3.27 -46.16 10.92
N LEU A 173 -2.03 -46.52 10.58
CA LEU A 173 -0.98 -45.55 10.26
C LEU A 173 -1.34 -44.75 9.00
N ALA A 174 -1.78 -45.40 7.93
CA ALA A 174 -2.20 -44.71 6.70
C ALA A 174 -3.37 -43.75 6.95
N MET A 175 -4.37 -44.17 7.75
CA MET A 175 -5.48 -43.29 8.13
C MET A 175 -5.02 -42.09 8.98
N LYS A 176 -4.07 -42.30 9.90
CA LYS A 176 -3.46 -41.21 10.70
C LYS A 176 -2.76 -40.21 9.79
N GLN A 177 -1.87 -40.68 8.91
CA GLN A 177 -1.10 -39.85 7.98
C GLN A 177 -2.00 -39.05 7.03
N SER A 178 -3.07 -39.67 6.51
CA SER A 178 -4.06 -38.98 5.69
C SER A 178 -4.72 -37.83 6.46
N LYS A 179 -5.19 -38.08 7.69
CA LYS A 179 -5.83 -37.06 8.53
C LYS A 179 -4.90 -35.90 8.86
N GLU A 180 -3.64 -36.18 9.17
CA GLU A 180 -2.64 -35.14 9.43
C GLU A 180 -2.36 -34.28 8.19
N MET A 181 -2.26 -34.90 7.01
CA MET A 181 -2.10 -34.18 5.75
C MET A 181 -3.32 -33.31 5.42
N ASP A 182 -4.52 -33.83 5.62
CA ASP A 182 -5.75 -33.08 5.38
C ASP A 182 -5.89 -31.90 6.35
N GLN A 183 -5.53 -32.09 7.62
CA GLN A 183 -5.50 -31.03 8.61
C GLN A 183 -4.46 -29.95 8.26
N LEU A 184 -3.26 -30.35 7.82
CA LEU A 184 -2.24 -29.39 7.37
C LEU A 184 -2.75 -28.57 6.17
N LYS A 185 -3.33 -29.22 5.16
CA LYS A 185 -3.90 -28.52 3.99
C LYS A 185 -5.02 -27.55 4.39
N LYS A 186 -5.87 -27.94 5.33
CA LYS A 186 -6.93 -27.08 5.85
C LYS A 186 -6.35 -25.79 6.45
N VAL A 187 -5.34 -25.92 7.32
CA VAL A 187 -4.67 -24.77 7.94
C VAL A 187 -3.97 -23.90 6.88
N GLN A 188 -3.31 -24.51 5.91
CA GLN A 188 -2.66 -23.79 4.81
C GLN A 188 -3.67 -22.98 3.96
N LEU A 189 -4.87 -23.53 3.74
CA LEU A 189 -5.95 -22.83 3.03
C LEU A 189 -6.48 -21.65 3.85
N GLU A 190 -6.71 -21.85 5.15
CA GLU A 190 -7.16 -20.79 6.07
C GLU A 190 -6.14 -19.63 6.13
N HIS A 191 -4.84 -19.94 6.19
CA HIS A 191 -3.79 -18.91 6.15
C HIS A 191 -3.81 -18.09 4.85
N LEU A 192 -4.01 -18.74 3.69
CA LEU A 192 -4.12 -18.05 2.40
C LEU A 192 -5.36 -17.15 2.35
N GLU A 193 -6.51 -17.64 2.82
CA GLU A 193 -7.75 -16.86 2.84
C GLU A 193 -7.63 -15.63 3.74
N VAL A 194 -7.00 -15.77 4.91
CA VAL A 194 -6.74 -14.64 5.82
C VAL A 194 -5.81 -13.62 5.16
N LEU A 195 -4.73 -14.07 4.51
CA LEU A 195 -3.81 -13.18 3.81
C LEU A 195 -4.52 -12.43 2.67
N GLU A 196 -5.35 -13.12 1.88
CA GLU A 196 -6.09 -12.50 0.78
C GLU A 196 -7.09 -11.45 1.29
N LYS A 197 -7.80 -11.73 2.39
CA LYS A 197 -8.69 -10.76 3.04
C LYS A 197 -7.94 -9.53 3.57
N GLN A 198 -6.78 -9.73 4.19
CA GLN A 198 -5.94 -8.63 4.68
C GLN A 198 -5.43 -7.75 3.52
N ASN A 199 -4.98 -8.37 2.44
CA ASN A 199 -4.53 -7.67 1.23
C ASN A 199 -5.68 -6.87 0.59
N GLU A 200 -6.87 -7.46 0.48
CA GLU A 200 -8.05 -6.78 -0.06
C GLU A 200 -8.47 -5.59 0.80
N GLN A 201 -8.44 -5.74 2.12
CA GLN A 201 -8.74 -4.65 3.05
C GLN A 201 -7.75 -3.49 2.94
N LEU A 202 -6.44 -3.80 2.83
CA LEU A 202 -5.40 -2.79 2.64
C LEU A 202 -5.59 -2.02 1.33
N LEU A 203 -5.87 -2.72 0.22
CA LEU A 203 -6.17 -2.11 -1.08
C LEU A 203 -7.36 -1.14 -0.98
N LYS A 204 -8.47 -1.59 -0.37
CA LYS A 204 -9.65 -0.74 -0.15
C LYS A 204 -9.34 0.51 0.67
N SER A 205 -8.55 0.37 1.74
CA SER A 205 -8.19 1.50 2.60
C SER A 205 -7.28 2.51 1.90
N CYS A 206 -6.32 2.04 1.08
CA CYS A 206 -5.41 2.90 0.34
C CYS A 206 -6.18 3.75 -0.68
N HIS A 207 -7.11 3.14 -1.42
CA HIS A 207 -7.93 3.82 -2.42
C HIS A 207 -8.91 4.83 -1.80
N ALA A 208 -9.42 4.56 -0.59
CA ALA A 208 -10.29 5.48 0.14
C ALA A 208 -9.57 6.78 0.54
N VAL A 209 -8.30 6.69 0.95
CA VAL A 209 -7.47 7.85 1.29
C VAL A 209 -7.27 8.76 0.06
N SER A 210 -7.00 8.18 -1.11
CA SER A 210 -6.80 8.92 -2.37
C SER A 210 -8.03 9.73 -2.79
N GLN A 211 -9.24 9.20 -2.57
CA GLN A 211 -10.49 9.90 -2.88
C GLN A 211 -10.75 11.10 -1.98
N THR A 212 -10.27 11.07 -0.72
CA THR A 212 -10.42 12.20 0.21
C THR A 212 -9.42 13.32 -0.05
N GLN A 213 -8.24 12.99 -0.58
CA GLN A 213 -7.15 13.95 -0.78
C GLN A 213 -7.28 14.72 -2.10
N GLY A 214 -7.88 14.13 -3.14
CA GLY A 214 -8.12 14.80 -4.44
C GLY A 214 -9.29 15.81 -4.46
N LYS A 215 -9.98 16.02 -3.34
CA LYS A 215 -11.19 16.87 -3.25
C LYS A 215 -11.02 18.15 -2.42
N GLY A 216 -9.81 18.37 -1.87
CA GLY A 216 -9.55 19.41 -0.87
C GLY A 216 -9.29 20.83 -1.39
N ASP A 217 -8.84 21.02 -2.64
CA ASP A 217 -8.20 22.29 -3.03
C ASP A 217 -8.96 23.12 -4.09
N ALA A 218 -10.24 22.82 -4.33
CA ALA A 218 -11.04 23.54 -5.34
C ALA A 218 -11.92 24.68 -4.77
N ALA A 219 -11.91 24.92 -3.47
CA ALA A 219 -12.78 25.89 -2.82
C ALA A 219 -12.00 26.81 -1.88
N ASP A 220 -11.23 27.74 -2.42
CA ASP A 220 -10.97 29.02 -1.75
C ASP A 220 -10.81 30.13 -2.79
N GLY A 221 -11.97 30.47 -3.36
CA GLY A 221 -12.18 31.64 -4.18
C GLY A 221 -13.17 32.57 -3.51
N GLU A 222 -12.90 33.06 -2.31
CA GLU A 222 -13.61 34.23 -1.78
C GLU A 222 -12.69 35.11 -0.92
N ALA A 223 -12.28 36.23 -1.53
CA ALA A 223 -11.60 37.32 -0.86
C ALA A 223 -12.56 38.00 0.13
N GLY A 224 -12.50 37.60 1.39
CA GLY A 224 -13.16 38.27 2.51
C GLY A 224 -12.17 39.14 3.28
N SER A 225 -12.21 40.45 3.01
CA SER A 225 -11.52 41.49 3.78
C SER A 225 -11.83 41.35 5.27
N ARG A 226 -10.81 41.12 6.11
CA ARG A 226 -10.92 41.34 7.56
C ARG A 226 -9.60 41.79 8.16
N ASP A 227 -9.60 43.07 8.48
CA ASP A 227 -8.66 43.79 9.32
C ASP A 227 -8.63 43.18 10.73
N GLY A 228 -7.44 43.03 11.34
CA GLY A 228 -7.32 42.45 12.68
C GLY A 228 -5.92 42.04 13.15
N SER A 229 -5.11 43.04 13.51
CA SER A 229 -4.09 43.16 14.59
C SER A 229 -3.30 41.95 15.16
N GLN A 230 -2.00 42.22 15.34
CA GLN A 230 -0.96 41.50 16.11
C GLN A 230 -1.29 41.23 17.59
N ALA A 231 -0.87 40.06 18.10
CA ALA A 231 -0.10 39.81 19.36
C ALA A 231 -0.07 38.28 19.63
N SER A 232 1.06 37.58 19.56
CA SER A 232 2.06 37.34 20.63
C SER A 232 1.65 36.33 21.73
N ASN A 233 2.38 35.20 21.73
CA ASN A 233 2.82 34.34 22.86
C ASN A 233 1.80 33.68 23.83
N SER A 234 1.81 32.34 23.82
CA SER A 234 2.05 31.45 24.97
C SER A 234 2.22 30.02 24.42
N GLY A 235 3.17 29.16 24.78
CA GLY A 235 3.83 28.95 26.06
C GLY A 235 3.49 27.54 26.57
N LEU A 236 3.81 26.48 25.81
CA LEU A 236 3.55 25.09 26.22
C LEU A 236 4.74 24.54 27.04
N LYS A 237 4.53 24.35 28.34
CA LYS A 237 5.39 23.53 29.22
C LYS A 237 5.12 22.05 28.94
N PRO A 238 6.14 21.17 28.91
CA PRO A 238 5.94 19.73 29.02
C PRO A 238 5.75 19.33 30.48
N GLN A 239 4.69 18.57 30.75
CA GLN A 239 4.42 17.94 32.03
C GLN A 239 5.04 16.53 32.00
N GLN A 240 6.13 16.33 32.74
CA GLN A 240 6.58 15.01 33.17
C GLN A 240 5.65 14.52 34.28
N ALA A 241 5.25 13.24 34.24
CA ALA A 241 4.91 12.48 35.43
C ALA A 241 5.06 10.97 35.17
N ASN A 242 5.98 10.39 35.95
CA ASN A 242 6.16 8.99 36.39
C ASN A 242 5.96 7.82 35.43
#